data_AF-A0A1G5KPM9-F1
#
_entry.id   AF-A0A1G5KPM9-F1
#
_cell.length_a   1.000
_cell.length_b   1.000
_cell.length_c   1.000
_cell.angle_alpha   90.00
_cell.angle_beta   90.00
_cell.angle_gamma   90.00
#
_symmetry.space_group_name_H-M   'P 1'
#
loop_
_entity.id
_entity.type
_entity.pdbx_description
1 polymer ?
#
loop_
_entity_poly.entity_id
_entity_poly.type
_entity_poly.pdbx_seq_one_letter_code
_entity_poly.pdbx_strand_id
1 'polypeptide(L)'
;MRHWIGRKVAVYRATGIREPLKGTLVEWDEETECVRIGPKRIKVSFDNIAMIKPLPDESLPLKKARSEVHKIGYVMKKAVQFENAIYFKSQIMIWRRAKIVALSTTIVRHDEDQVELEDGRLLRKDKHMFVVRSRRGIR
;
A
#
# COMPACT_ATOMS: atom_id res chain seq x y z
N MET A 1 -14.27 22.49 -19.17
CA MET A 1 -13.58 21.20 -19.46
C MET A 1 -13.87 20.10 -18.41
N ARG A 2 -15.11 20.05 -17.90
CA ARG A 2 -15.49 19.24 -16.73
C ARG A 2 -15.67 17.75 -17.01
N HIS A 3 -15.77 17.34 -18.27
CA HIS A 3 -15.93 15.93 -18.67
C HIS A 3 -14.71 15.05 -18.35
N TRP A 4 -13.57 15.67 -17.99
CA TRP A 4 -12.39 14.97 -17.52
C TRP A 4 -12.48 14.55 -16.04
N ILE A 5 -13.40 15.13 -15.26
CA ILE A 5 -13.59 14.79 -13.85
C ILE A 5 -13.96 13.30 -13.74
N GLY A 6 -13.27 12.58 -12.85
CA GLY A 6 -13.39 11.13 -12.68
C GLY A 6 -12.56 10.30 -13.66
N ARG A 7 -11.99 10.89 -14.72
CA ARG A 7 -11.16 10.17 -15.70
C ARG A 7 -9.69 10.13 -15.28
N LYS A 8 -9.00 9.05 -15.67
CA LYS A 8 -7.54 8.94 -15.55
C LYS A 8 -6.89 9.75 -16.66
N VAL A 9 -6.01 10.67 -16.28
CA VAL A 9 -5.35 11.59 -17.21
C VAL A 9 -3.86 11.72 -16.90
N ALA A 10 -3.08 12.01 -17.93
CA ALA A 10 -1.70 12.47 -17.85
C ALA A 10 -1.67 13.96 -18.16
N VAL A 11 -1.19 14.75 -17.20
CA VAL A 11 -1.05 16.21 -17.34
C VAL A 11 0.41 16.56 -17.54
N TYR A 12 0.73 17.06 -18.73
CA TYR A 12 2.05 17.51 -19.13
C TYR A 12 2.21 18.97 -18.72
N ARG A 13 3.34 19.30 -18.08
CA ARG A 13 3.60 20.68 -17.61
C ARG A 13 4.33 21.50 -18.68
N ALA A 14 4.03 22.79 -18.75
CA ALA A 14 4.65 23.73 -19.69
C ALA A 14 6.17 23.89 -19.49
N THR A 15 6.68 23.63 -18.28
CA THR A 15 8.10 23.80 -17.92
C THR A 15 9.02 22.65 -18.36
N GLY A 16 8.58 21.80 -19.30
CA GLY A 16 9.44 21.11 -20.27
C GLY A 16 10.32 19.93 -19.81
N ILE A 17 10.52 19.65 -18.51
CA ILE A 17 11.55 18.66 -18.08
C ILE A 17 11.01 17.59 -17.10
N ARG A 18 9.77 17.71 -16.62
CA ARG A 18 9.22 16.77 -15.62
C ARG A 18 8.29 15.74 -16.25
N GLU A 19 8.37 14.50 -15.75
CA GLU A 19 7.42 13.44 -16.08
C GLU A 19 5.97 13.93 -15.94
N PRO A 20 5.06 13.53 -16.84
CA PRO A 20 3.67 13.98 -16.78
C PRO A 20 3.02 13.52 -15.47
N LEU A 21 2.22 14.40 -14.87
CA LEU A 21 1.47 14.08 -13.66
C LEU A 21 0.31 13.15 -14.03
N LYS A 22 0.42 11.89 -13.65
CA LYS A 22 -0.59 10.86 -13.91
C LYS A 22 -1.53 10.70 -12.71
N GLY A 23 -2.83 10.66 -12.95
CA GLY A 23 -3.81 10.35 -11.91
C GLY A 23 -5.24 10.58 -12.36
N THR A 24 -6.19 10.34 -11.45
CA THR A 24 -7.60 10.68 -11.69
C THR A 24 -7.81 12.16 -11.49
N LEU A 25 -8.43 12.85 -12.44
CA LEU A 25 -8.83 14.25 -12.26
C LEU A 25 -10.03 14.28 -11.31
N VAL A 26 -9.83 14.84 -10.12
CA VAL A 26 -10.85 14.86 -9.06
C VAL A 26 -11.69 16.12 -9.13
N GLU A 27 -11.09 17.21 -9.61
CA GLU A 27 -11.72 18.53 -9.57
C GLU A 27 -11.20 19.40 -10.70
N TRP A 28 -12.12 20.17 -11.28
CA TRP A 28 -11.85 21.18 -12.30
C TRP A 28 -12.45 22.49 -11.81
N ASP A 29 -11.59 23.42 -11.40
CA ASP A 29 -11.97 24.72 -10.86
C ASP A 29 -11.64 25.80 -11.90
N GLU A 30 -12.68 26.35 -12.52
CA GLU A 30 -12.57 27.42 -13.52
C GLU A 30 -12.39 28.80 -12.88
N GLU A 31 -12.78 28.98 -11.61
CA GLU A 31 -12.65 30.27 -10.91
C GLU A 31 -11.21 30.50 -10.43
N THR A 32 -10.57 29.46 -9.89
CA THR A 32 -9.17 29.51 -9.47
C THR A 32 -8.18 28.98 -10.51
N GLU A 33 -8.68 28.78 -11.75
CA GLU A 33 -7.96 28.31 -12.93
C GLU A 33 -7.04 27.12 -12.64
N CYS A 34 -7.58 26.10 -11.98
CA CYS A 34 -6.78 24.94 -11.57
C CYS A 34 -7.52 23.60 -11.67
N VAL A 35 -6.72 22.53 -11.81
CA VAL A 35 -7.21 21.15 -11.67
C VAL A 35 -6.59 20.49 -10.45
N ARG A 36 -7.32 19.55 -9.83
CA ARG A 36 -6.79 18.70 -8.77
C ARG A 36 -6.71 17.25 -9.21
N ILE A 37 -5.53 16.64 -9.07
CA ILE A 37 -5.23 15.31 -9.59
C ILE A 37 -4.86 14.35 -8.45
N GLY A 38 -5.47 13.17 -8.47
CA GLY A 38 -5.21 12.05 -7.57
C GLY A 38 -5.81 12.21 -6.17
N PRO A 39 -5.71 11.16 -5.32
CA PRO A 39 -6.30 11.15 -3.97
C PRO A 39 -5.65 12.16 -3.02
N LYS A 40 -4.42 12.60 -3.33
CA LYS A 40 -3.72 13.67 -2.60
C LYS A 40 -4.11 15.09 -3.06
N ARG A 41 -5.07 15.21 -3.99
CA ARG A 41 -5.60 16.48 -4.53
C ARG A 41 -4.49 17.45 -4.95
N ILE A 42 -3.53 16.98 -5.73
CA ILE A 42 -2.42 17.83 -6.19
C ILE A 42 -2.99 18.92 -7.10
N LYS A 43 -2.89 20.18 -6.67
CA LYS A 43 -3.33 21.36 -7.44
C LYS A 43 -2.32 21.69 -8.55
N VAL A 44 -2.83 21.91 -9.76
CA VAL A 44 -2.05 22.35 -10.93
C VAL A 44 -2.82 23.50 -11.58
N SER A 45 -2.23 24.69 -11.70
CA SER A 45 -2.91 25.80 -12.41
C SER A 45 -2.82 25.62 -13.93
N PHE A 46 -3.76 26.21 -14.65
CA PHE A 46 -3.85 26.10 -16.11
C PHE A 46 -2.61 26.64 -16.81
N ASP A 47 -2.00 27.72 -16.33
CA ASP A 47 -0.74 28.27 -16.87
C ASP A 47 0.41 27.27 -16.89
N ASN A 48 0.36 26.30 -15.96
CA ASN A 48 1.38 25.27 -15.83
C ASN A 48 1.06 24.01 -16.63
N ILE A 49 -0.08 23.95 -17.34
CA ILE A 49 -0.53 22.79 -18.12
C ILE A 49 -0.24 23.04 -19.60
N ALA A 50 0.68 22.25 -20.17
CA ALA A 50 0.89 22.22 -21.61
C ALA A 50 -0.19 21.41 -22.33
N MET A 51 -0.56 20.25 -21.77
CA MET A 51 -1.49 19.32 -22.40
C MET A 51 -2.05 18.32 -21.39
N ILE A 52 -3.31 17.91 -21.59
CA ILE A 52 -3.96 16.82 -20.84
C ILE A 52 -4.29 15.70 -21.83
N LYS A 53 -3.85 14.47 -21.54
CA LYS A 53 -4.18 13.27 -22.34
C LYS A 53 -4.95 12.24 -21.51
N PRO A 54 -5.93 11.53 -22.09
CA PRO A 54 -6.53 10.37 -21.44
C PRO A 54 -5.46 9.29 -21.26
N LEU A 55 -5.44 8.66 -20.08
CA LEU A 55 -4.63 7.46 -19.87
C LEU A 55 -5.53 6.23 -20.09
N PRO A 56 -5.15 5.27 -20.96
CA PRO A 56 -5.84 3.99 -21.02
C PRO A 56 -5.87 3.33 -19.64
N ASP A 57 -6.97 2.66 -19.30
CA ASP A 57 -7.21 2.13 -17.95
C ASP A 57 -6.09 1.19 -17.46
N GLU A 58 -5.38 0.55 -18.39
CA GLU A 58 -4.24 -0.36 -18.20
C GLU A 58 -2.86 0.33 -18.06
N SER A 59 -2.75 1.63 -18.32
CA SER A 59 -1.45 2.33 -18.47
C SER A 59 -0.91 3.02 -17.21
N LEU A 60 -1.59 2.87 -16.07
CA LEU A 60 -0.98 3.20 -14.79
C LEU A 60 -0.29 1.95 -14.28
N PRO A 61 1.02 1.98 -13.96
CA PRO A 61 1.58 0.96 -13.09
C PRO A 61 0.72 0.98 -11.82
N LEU A 62 0.02 -0.14 -11.59
CA LEU A 62 -0.75 -0.43 -10.40
C LEU A 62 -0.02 0.13 -9.20
N LYS A 63 -0.50 1.27 -8.65
CA LYS A 63 -0.04 1.92 -7.41
C LYS A 63 1.49 2.02 -7.28
N LYS A 64 2.04 3.24 -7.21
CA LYS A 64 3.33 3.51 -6.54
C LYS A 64 3.55 2.50 -5.40
N ALA A 65 4.40 1.50 -5.64
CA ALA A 65 5.13 0.67 -4.70
C ALA A 65 4.66 0.80 -3.24
N ARG A 66 3.43 0.39 -2.92
CA ARG A 66 3.04 0.19 -1.52
C ARG A 66 3.67 -1.14 -1.17
N SER A 67 4.90 -1.11 -0.65
CA SER A 67 5.69 -2.27 -0.19
C SER A 67 4.93 -3.57 -0.38
N GLU A 68 5.16 -4.20 -1.53
CA GLU A 68 4.54 -5.48 -1.79
C GLU A 68 5.04 -6.44 -0.72
N VAL A 69 4.08 -7.12 -0.10
CA VAL A 69 4.37 -8.15 0.87
C VAL A 69 5.15 -9.23 0.11
N HIS A 70 6.38 -9.53 0.54
CA HIS A 70 7.24 -10.49 -0.16
C HIS A 70 6.48 -11.80 -0.38
N LYS A 71 6.61 -12.40 -1.57
CA LYS A 71 6.07 -13.74 -1.86
C LYS A 71 6.69 -14.81 -0.93
N ILE A 72 7.88 -14.53 -0.40
CA ILE A 72 8.61 -15.40 0.52
C ILE A 72 8.24 -15.00 1.95
N GLY A 73 7.54 -15.90 2.66
CA GLY A 73 7.31 -15.79 4.09
C GLY A 73 8.37 -16.54 4.88
N TYR A 74 8.72 -16.03 6.06
CA TYR A 74 9.64 -16.67 6.98
C TYR A 74 8.88 -17.24 8.17
N VAL A 75 9.05 -18.54 8.43
CA VAL A 75 8.47 -19.20 9.61
C VAL A 75 9.25 -18.75 10.84
N MET A 76 8.55 -18.16 11.80
CA MET A 76 9.11 -17.74 13.08
C MET A 76 9.23 -18.95 14.01
N LYS A 77 10.42 -19.14 14.58
CA LYS A 77 10.75 -20.24 15.51
C LYS A 77 11.45 -19.73 16.78
N LYS A 78 12.27 -18.68 16.67
CA LYS A 78 13.06 -18.12 17.79
C LYS A 78 12.33 -16.94 18.42
N ALA A 79 12.45 -16.75 19.73
CA ALA A 79 11.84 -15.63 20.47
C ALA A 79 12.10 -14.27 19.81
N VAL A 80 13.37 -13.99 19.45
CA VAL A 80 13.78 -12.74 18.78
C VAL A 80 13.00 -12.44 17.49
N GLN A 81 12.52 -13.46 16.77
CA GLN A 81 11.72 -13.25 15.55
C GLN A 81 10.31 -12.76 15.89
N PHE A 82 9.72 -13.26 16.98
CA PHE A 82 8.43 -12.80 17.49
C PHE A 82 8.55 -11.40 18.09
N GLU A 83 9.61 -11.13 18.85
CA GLU A 83 9.92 -9.79 19.38
C GLU A 83 10.04 -8.76 18.25
N ASN A 84 10.79 -9.08 17.19
CA ASN A 84 10.89 -8.22 16.01
C ASN A 84 9.53 -8.02 15.32
N ALA A 85 8.72 -9.08 15.21
CA ALA A 85 7.40 -8.97 14.62
C ALA A 85 6.49 -8.03 15.42
N ILE A 86 6.56 -8.06 16.75
CA ILE A 86 5.84 -7.14 17.65
C ILE A 86 6.39 -5.71 17.48
N TYR A 87 7.71 -5.53 17.61
CA TYR A 87 8.37 -4.23 17.56
C TYR A 87 8.06 -3.46 16.28
N PHE A 88 8.15 -4.14 15.13
CA PHE A 88 7.86 -3.53 13.82
C PHE A 88 6.38 -3.56 13.43
N LYS A 89 5.49 -4.07 14.29
CA LYS A 89 4.06 -4.30 13.99
C LYS A 89 3.87 -5.02 12.64
N SER A 90 4.66 -6.08 12.44
CA SER A 90 4.70 -6.82 11.18
C SER A 90 3.41 -7.59 10.97
N GLN A 91 2.91 -7.59 9.73
CA GLN A 91 1.81 -8.46 9.36
C GLN A 91 2.27 -9.90 9.26
N ILE A 92 1.56 -10.79 9.95
CA ILE A 92 1.84 -12.22 10.00
C ILE A 92 0.66 -13.03 9.46
N MET A 93 0.99 -14.19 8.94
CA MET A 93 0.05 -15.23 8.52
C MET A 93 0.19 -16.43 9.45
N ILE A 94 -0.92 -17.02 9.85
CA ILE A 94 -0.96 -18.09 10.84
C ILE A 94 -1.59 -19.32 10.23
N TRP A 95 -0.91 -20.44 10.36
CA TRP A 95 -1.34 -21.74 9.89
C TRP A 95 -1.51 -22.71 11.05
N ARG A 96 -2.46 -23.62 10.91
CA ARG A 96 -2.61 -24.80 11.76
C ARG A 96 -2.67 -26.01 10.84
N ARG A 97 -1.60 -26.82 10.85
CA ARG A 97 -1.41 -27.90 9.86
C ARG A 97 -1.52 -27.31 8.44
N ALA A 98 -2.39 -27.85 7.60
CA ALA A 98 -2.62 -27.40 6.22
C ALA A 98 -3.70 -26.31 6.06
N LYS A 99 -4.20 -25.72 7.17
CA LYS A 99 -5.26 -24.71 7.13
C LYS A 99 -4.75 -23.34 7.56
N ILE A 100 -5.15 -22.30 6.84
CA ILE A 100 -4.92 -20.90 7.23
C ILE A 100 -5.91 -20.56 8.34
N VAL A 101 -5.38 -20.13 9.49
CA VAL A 101 -6.17 -19.62 10.63
C VAL A 101 -6.33 -18.11 10.52
N ALA A 102 -5.28 -17.41 10.09
CA ALA A 102 -5.32 -15.98 9.84
C ALA A 102 -4.44 -15.63 8.63
N LEU A 103 -5.00 -14.88 7.67
CA LEU A 103 -4.27 -14.47 6.46
C LEU A 103 -3.36 -13.26 6.73
N SER A 104 -3.79 -12.36 7.61
CA SER A 104 -3.09 -11.13 7.99
C SER A 104 -3.56 -10.71 9.38
N THR A 105 -2.64 -10.66 10.34
CA THR A 105 -2.87 -10.14 11.69
C THR A 105 -1.53 -9.64 12.27
N THR A 106 -1.55 -9.04 13.46
CA THR A 106 -0.35 -8.65 14.20
C THR A 106 -0.28 -9.35 15.55
N ILE A 107 0.93 -9.56 16.05
CA ILE A 107 1.17 -10.09 17.39
C ILE A 107 1.27 -8.90 18.34
N VAL A 108 0.56 -8.97 19.46
CA VAL A 108 0.64 -7.97 20.54
C VAL A 108 1.66 -8.43 21.58
N ARG A 109 1.64 -9.71 21.94
CA ARG A 109 2.50 -10.30 22.96
C ARG A 109 2.81 -11.76 22.64
N HIS A 110 3.93 -12.26 23.14
CA HIS A 110 4.18 -13.70 23.20
C HIS A 110 4.88 -14.07 24.50
N ASP A 111 4.82 -15.34 24.88
CA ASP A 111 5.67 -15.97 25.89
C ASP A 111 6.37 -17.19 25.28
N GLU A 112 6.85 -18.13 26.09
CA GLU A 112 7.52 -19.34 25.58
C GLU A 112 6.57 -20.27 24.80
N ASP A 113 5.30 -20.33 25.18
CA ASP A 113 4.34 -21.33 24.70
C ASP A 113 3.26 -20.75 23.79
N GLN A 114 2.93 -19.47 23.96
CA GLN A 114 1.75 -18.83 23.40
C GLN A 114 2.07 -17.49 22.73
N VAL A 115 1.17 -17.10 21.85
CA VAL A 115 1.17 -15.85 21.10
C VAL A 115 -0.22 -15.23 21.22
N GLU A 116 -0.27 -13.97 21.62
CA GLU A 116 -1.48 -13.16 21.70
C GLU A 116 -1.57 -12.26 20.47
N LEU A 117 -2.70 -12.32 19.78
CA LEU A 117 -2.99 -11.53 18.59
C LEU A 117 -3.74 -10.24 18.94
N GLU A 118 -3.81 -9.31 17.99
CA GLU A 118 -4.54 -8.04 18.18
C GLU A 118 -6.04 -8.20 18.45
N ASP A 119 -6.63 -9.32 18.01
CA ASP A 119 -8.04 -9.65 18.24
C ASP A 119 -8.28 -10.34 19.59
N GLY A 120 -7.25 -10.42 20.45
CA GLY A 120 -7.30 -11.03 21.78
C GLY A 120 -7.21 -12.56 21.77
N ARG A 121 -7.02 -13.20 20.61
CA ARG A 121 -6.87 -14.66 20.55
C ARG A 121 -5.48 -15.09 21.04
N LEU A 122 -5.46 -16.12 21.87
CA LEU A 122 -4.26 -16.80 22.33
C LEU A 122 -4.03 -18.09 21.54
N LEU A 123 -2.88 -18.20 20.88
CA LEU A 123 -2.51 -19.34 20.05
C LEU A 123 -1.22 -19.98 20.54
N ARG A 124 -1.24 -21.31 20.70
CA ARG A 124 -0.05 -22.06 21.11
C ARG A 124 0.94 -22.26 19.95
N LYS A 125 2.23 -22.11 20.23
CA LYS A 125 3.35 -22.23 19.28
C LYS A 125 3.60 -23.66 18.77
N ASP A 126 3.28 -24.67 19.58
CA ASP A 126 3.37 -26.07 19.18
C ASP A 126 2.28 -26.49 18.17
N LYS A 127 1.12 -25.80 18.20
CA LYS A 127 -0.03 -26.11 17.36
C LYS A 127 -0.14 -25.24 16.11
N HIS A 128 0.59 -24.13 16.06
CA HIS A 128 0.47 -23.12 15.00
C HIS A 128 1.82 -22.75 14.42
N MET A 129 1.84 -22.56 13.11
CA MET A 129 2.99 -21.99 12.41
C MET A 129 2.72 -20.51 12.17
N PHE A 130 3.64 -19.67 12.64
CA PHE A 130 3.58 -18.23 12.47
C PHE A 130 4.56 -17.83 11.37
N VAL A 131 4.06 -17.13 10.35
CA VAL A 131 4.83 -16.74 9.18
C VAL A 131 4.81 -15.23 9.07
N VAL A 132 5.96 -14.60 9.20
CA VAL A 132 6.10 -13.17 8.91
C VAL A 132 6.45 -12.99 7.45
N ARG A 133 5.81 -12.04 6.78
CA ARG A 133 6.19 -11.65 5.43
C ARG A 133 6.95 -10.33 5.50
N SER A 134 8.17 -10.31 4.98
CA SER A 134 8.92 -9.06 4.93
C SER A 134 8.22 -8.09 4.00
N ARG A 135 8.19 -6.82 4.39
CA ARG A 135 7.84 -5.74 3.45
C ARG A 135 9.15 -5.31 2.82
N ARG A 136 9.36 -5.60 1.53
CA ARG A 136 10.50 -4.98 0.84
C ARG A 136 10.18 -3.49 0.70
N GLY A 137 11.05 -2.63 1.21
CA GLY A 137 11.15 -1.29 0.66
C GLY A 137 11.57 -1.44 -0.80
N ILE A 138 10.78 -0.92 -1.73
CA ILE A 138 11.22 -0.80 -3.12
C ILE A 138 12.23 0.35 -3.08
N ARG A 139 13.50 -0.01 -3.30
CA ARG A 139 14.64 0.91 -3.28
C ARG A 139 14.63 1.73 -4.56
#